data_AF-A0A3D0DIY3-F1
#
_entry.id   AF-A0A3D0DIY3-F1
#
_cell.length_a   1.000
_cell.length_b   1.000
_cell.length_c   1.000
_cell.angle_alpha   90.00
_cell.angle_beta   90.00
_cell.angle_gamma   90.00
#
_symmetry.space_group_name_H-M   'P 1'
#
loop_
_entity.id
_entity.type
_entity.pdbx_description
1 polymer ?
#
loop_
_entity_poly.entity_id
_entity_poly.type
_entity_poly.pdbx_seq_one_letter_code
_entity_poly.pdbx_strand_id
1 'polypeptide(L)' 'IGRTGRAGRDGHAISFATFDQEKEITDIERLMKIALPVSALPFAPSGRFQPRPEGTPQKARSRSRQRTPKMSSPQQTP' A
#
# COMPACT_ATOMS: atom_id res chain seq x y z
N ILE A 1 0.10 -2.26 10.46
CA ILE A 1 -0.09 -3.50 11.27
C ILE A 1 1.24 -4.04 11.81
N GLY A 2 2.18 -4.54 11.00
CA GLY A 2 3.41 -5.24 11.47
C GLY A 2 4.47 -4.46 12.28
N ARG A 3 4.11 -3.31 12.86
CA ARG A 3 4.91 -2.55 13.84
C ARG A 3 4.25 -2.51 15.23
N THR A 4 2.97 -2.87 15.38
CA THR A 4 2.25 -2.95 16.65
C THR A 4 2.37 -4.36 17.24
N GLY A 5 2.36 -4.49 18.57
CA GLY A 5 2.42 -5.78 19.29
C GLY A 5 3.78 -6.48 19.20
N ARG A 6 4.51 -6.54 20.32
CA ARG A 6 5.82 -7.22 20.45
C ARG A 6 5.98 -7.77 21.88
N ALA A 7 6.90 -8.72 22.06
CA ALA A 7 7.26 -9.27 23.38
C ALA A 7 6.05 -9.74 24.22
N GLY A 8 5.17 -10.54 23.60
CA GLY A 8 3.99 -11.10 24.29
C GLY A 8 2.87 -10.10 24.57
N ARG A 9 2.95 -8.88 24.02
CA ARG A 9 1.90 -7.85 24.17
C ARG A 9 1.10 -7.70 22.88
N ASP A 10 -0.21 -7.55 23.04
CA ASP A 10 -1.11 -7.26 21.94
C ASP A 10 -0.82 -5.89 21.32
N GLY A 11 -1.12 -5.76 20.04
CA GLY A 11 -0.97 -4.54 19.27
C GLY A 11 -2.27 -4.16 18.59
N HIS A 12 -2.68 -2.90 18.69
CA HIS A 12 -3.85 -2.39 18.00
C HIS A 12 -3.44 -1.41 16.91
N ALA A 13 -4.04 -1.53 15.72
CA ALA A 13 -3.77 -0.68 14.58
C ALA A 13 -5.08 -0.18 13.98
N ILE A 14 -5.18 1.13 13.80
CA ILE A 14 -6.34 1.81 13.20
C ILE A 14 -5.90 2.45 11.89
N SER A 15 -6.65 2.20 10.83
CA SER A 15 -6.46 2.83 9.53
C SER A 15 -7.58 3.84 9.29
N PHE A 16 -7.23 5.05 8.85
CA PHE A 16 -8.18 6.00 8.30
C PHE A 16 -8.07 5.96 6.78
N ALA A 17 -9.19 5.80 6.10
CA ALA A 17 -9.25 5.75 4.66
C ALA A 17 -10.38 6.65 4.16
N THR A 18 -10.19 7.21 2.97
CA THR A 18 -11.22 7.93 2.22
C THR A 18 -12.02 6.97 1.33
N PHE A 19 -13.17 7.42 0.82
CA PHE A 19 -14.08 6.56 0.04
C PHE A 19 -13.45 6.04 -1.26
N ASP A 20 -12.55 6.81 -1.88
CA ASP A 20 -11.79 6.40 -3.05
C ASP A 20 -10.81 5.25 -2.76
N GLN A 21 -10.46 5.01 -1.49
CA GLN A 21 -9.51 3.98 -1.07
C GLN A 21 -10.16 2.63 -0.72
N GLU A 22 -11.43 2.43 -1.10
CA GLU A 22 -12.20 1.20 -0.83
C GLU A 22 -11.49 -0.04 -1.36
N LYS A 23 -10.86 0.07 -2.53
CA LYS A 23 -10.15 -1.05 -3.16
C LYS A 23 -8.93 -1.48 -2.34
N GLU A 24 -8.15 -0.53 -1.83
CA GLU A 24 -6.99 -0.80 -0.97
C GLU A 24 -7.42 -1.49 0.33
N ILE A 25 -8.53 -1.05 0.93
CA ILE A 25 -9.10 -1.70 2.12
C ILE A 25 -9.51 -3.14 1.81
N THR A 26 -10.22 -3.35 0.71
CA THR A 26 -10.62 -4.70 0.26
C THR A 26 -9.41 -5.61 0.02
N ASP A 27 -8.36 -5.09 -0.59
CA ASP A 27 -7.12 -5.83 -0.85
C ASP A 27 -6.40 -6.18 0.48
N ILE A 28 -6.41 -5.28 1.48
CA ILE A 28 -5.88 -5.55 2.83
C ILE A 28 -6.69 -6.65 3.53
N GLU A 29 -8.02 -6.58 3.50
CA GLU A 29 -8.90 -7.59 4.11
C GLU A 29 -8.68 -8.98 3.49
N ARG A 30 -8.58 -9.04 2.16
CA ARG A 30 -8.27 -10.28 1.43
C ARG A 30 -6.90 -10.84 1.80
N LEU A 31 -5.88 -9.98 1.87
CA LEU A 31 -4.51 -10.37 2.22
C LEU A 31 -4.44 -10.92 3.65
N MET A 32 -5.10 -10.24 4.59
CA MET A 32 -5.15 -10.63 5.99
C MET A 32 -6.13 -11.78 6.27
N LYS A 33 -7.06 -12.04 5.34
CA LYS A 33 -8.17 -12.99 5.47
C LYS A 33 -9.09 -12.67 6.66
N ILE A 34 -9.23 -11.39 6.99
CA ILE A 34 -10.03 -10.88 8.10
C ILE A 34 -10.73 -9.60 7.62
N ALA A 35 -12.01 -9.45 7.95
CA ALA A 35 -12.73 -8.20 7.74
C ALA A 35 -12.33 -7.17 8.82
N LEU A 36 -12.03 -5.94 8.41
CA LEU A 36 -11.70 -4.89 9.37
C LEU A 36 -13.00 -4.34 9.98
N PRO A 37 -13.14 -4.32 11.32
CA PRO A 37 -14.34 -3.80 11.94
C PRO A 37 -14.46 -2.29 11.69
N VAL A 38 -15.60 -1.87 11.13
CA VAL A 38 -15.93 -0.46 10.88
C VAL A 38 -16.59 0.12 12.14
N SER A 39 -16.01 1.19 12.68
CA SER A 39 -16.57 1.90 13.84
C SER A 39 -17.31 3.15 13.41
N ALA A 40 -18.52 3.37 13.94
CA ALA A 40 -19.28 4.59 13.69
C ALA A 40 -18.70 5.76 14.50
N LEU A 41 -18.50 6.91 13.85
CA LEU A 41 -18.11 8.13 14.54
C LEU A 41 -19.37 8.82 15.12
N PRO A 42 -19.37 9.22 16.41
CA PRO A 42 -20.54 9.83 17.05
C PRO A 42 -20.97 11.17 16.43
N PHE A 43 -20.11 11.81 15.64
CA PHE A 43 -20.37 13.10 14.98
C PHE A 43 -20.17 13.02 13.46
N ALA A 44 -20.34 11.85 12.85
CA ALA A 44 -20.12 11.69 11.41
C ALA A 44 -21.00 12.68 10.62
N PRO A 45 -20.42 13.49 9.72
CA PRO A 45 -21.21 14.38 8.88
C PRO A 45 -22.18 13.52 8.05
N SER A 46 -23.48 13.78 8.18
CA SER A 46 -24.57 13.05 7.53
C SER A 46 -24.67 13.30 6.01
N GLY A 47 -23.60 13.82 5.39
CA GLY A 47 -23.56 14.15 3.98
C GLY A 47 -23.27 12.92 3.12
N ARG A 48 -23.93 12.82 1.96
CA ARG A 48 -23.47 11.92 0.90
C ARG A 48 -22.10 12.42 0.43
N PHE A 49 -21.06 11.62 0.67
CA PHE A 49 -19.73 11.94 0.22
C PHE A 49 -19.65 11.79 -1.30
N GLN A 50 -19.31 12.87 -1.99
CA GLN A 50 -19.04 12.82 -3.42
C GLN A 50 -17.60 12.33 -3.64
N PRO A 51 -17.37 11.31 -4.50
CA PRO A 51 -16.02 10.91 -4.85
C PRO A 51 -15.29 12.11 -5.45
N ARG A 52 -14.15 12.49 -4.87
CA ARG A 52 -13.26 13.48 -5.47
C ARG A 52 -12.66 12.85 -6.74
N PRO A 53 -12.62 13.54 -7.89
CA PRO A 53 -11.98 12.99 -9.09
C PRO A 53 -10.53 12.62 -8.75
N GLU A 54 -10.17 11.36 -9.02
CA GLU A 54 -8.84 10.82 -8.75
C GLU A 54 -7.78 11.70 -9.41
N GLY A 55 -6.88 12.28 -8.60
CA GLY A 55 -5.60 12.72 -9.09
C GLY A 55 -4.85 11.49 -9.59
N THR A 56 -4.38 11.53 -10.84
CA THR A 56 -3.77 10.37 -11.50
C THR A 56 -2.76 9.67 -10.59
N PRO A 57 -2.84 8.35 -10.41
CA PRO A 57 -1.90 7.64 -9.56
C PRO A 57 -0.50 7.88 -10.12
N GLN A 58 0.35 8.51 -9.32
CA GLN A 58 1.75 8.77 -9.66
C GLN A 58 2.44 7.42 -9.77
N LYS A 59 2.37 6.84 -10.97
CA LYS A 59 2.94 5.56 -11.36
C LYS A 59 4.37 5.54 -10.83
N ALA A 60 4.61 4.71 -9.82
CA ALA A 60 5.91 4.58 -9.19
C ALA A 60 6.92 4.38 -10.33
N ARG A 61 7.80 5.38 -10.53
CA ARG A 61 8.81 5.36 -11.58
C ARG A 61 9.49 4.01 -11.50
N SER A 62 9.26 3.19 -12.53
CA SER A 62 9.94 1.92 -12.73
C SER A 62 11.43 2.23 -12.60
N ARG A 63 12.03 1.78 -11.49
CA ARG A 63 13.48 1.80 -11.32
C ARG A 63 14.01 0.90 -12.41
N SER A 64 14.35 1.54 -13.53
CA SER A 64 15.10 0.99 -14.63
C SER A 64 16.27 0.24 -14.02
N ARG A 65 16.14 -1.08 -13.94
CA ARG A 65 17.27 -1.99 -13.80
C ARG A 65 18.01 -1.89 -15.13
N GLN A 66 18.79 -0.83 -15.31
CA GLN A 66 19.90 -0.83 -16.25
C GLN A 66 20.87 -1.89 -15.75
N ARG A 67 20.63 -3.15 -16.14
CA ARG A 67 21.68 -4.15 -16.23
C ARG A 67 22.58 -3.68 -17.36
N THR A 68 23.65 -2.98 -17.03
CA THR A 68 24.72 -2.74 -18.00
C THR A 68 25.32 -4.09 -18.41
N PRO A 69 25.46 -4.38 -19.73
CA PRO A 69 26.04 -5.63 -20.18
C PRO A 69 27.53 -5.68 -19.78
N LYS A 70 27.93 -6.85 -19.27
CA LYS A 70 29.30 -7.17 -18.85
C LYS A 70 30.20 -7.13 -20.09
N MET A 71 31.13 -6.19 -20.12
CA MET A 71 32.15 -6.01 -21.15
C MET A 71 32.95 -7.32 -21.27
N SER A 72 32.87 -7.98 -22.43
CA SER A 72 33.77 -9.08 -22.80
C SER A 72 35.14 -8.49 -23.13
N SER A 73 36.12 -8.79 -22.29
CA SER A 73 37.54 -8.50 -22.51
C SER A 73 38.06 -9.20 -23.79
N PRO A 74 38.79 -8.52 -24.69
CA PRO A 74 39.44 -9.18 -25.81
C PRO A 74 40.60 -10.04 -25.31
N GLN A 75 40.64 -11.30 -25.74
CA GLN A 75 41.79 -12.20 -25.57
C GLN A 75 42.97 -11.65 -26.39
N GLN A 76 44.11 -11.40 -25.74
CA GLN A 76 45.39 -11.34 -26.42
C GLN A 76 45.93 -12.76 -26.53
N THR A 77 46.05 -13.26 -27.76
CA THR A 77 46.83 -14.44 -28.15
C THR A 77 48.24 -14.00 -28.57
N PRO A 78 49.24 -14.91 -28.49
CA PRO A 78 50.64 -14.59 -28.17
C PRO A 78 51.42 -13.83 -29.25
#